data_AF-A0AA96YCL2-F1
#
_entry.id   AF-A0AA96YCL2-F1
#
_cell.length_a   1.000
_cell.length_b   1.000
_cell.length_c   1.000
_cell.angle_alpha   90.00
_cell.angle_beta   90.00
_cell.angle_gamma   90.00
#
_symmetry.space_group_name_H-M   'P 1'
#
loop_
_entity.id
_entity.type
_entity.pdbx_description
1 polymer ?
#
loop_
_entity_poly.entity_id
_entity_poly.type
_entity_poly.pdbx_seq_one_letter_code
_entity_poly.pdbx_strand_id
1 'polypeptide(L)'
;MLKDEIQQAFIIAYREETEPLEQALANEGWQVKLFRNERSPDSSCAAIYCCMMNHRRAWVQAAAEPRPTLIVEADFVPVVGMSSLPLPMDLSQPSTGLCWLYTCAAQVYSLSPDGFAEGFSTSLVAYVVTPAAARCLCGLADWVHEHHGTGYFNFDSEVDKYLRSHGFKNYISFRNYGEHGGIPNPEHRQHGISGIHRADVLAGPLAFRPLYAGTGHQWRSRYLWIRLNARLKGIGRLLLGRFLRPKILRKASAPGRMLQWAIARQLIRRL
;
A
#
# COMPACT_ATOMS: atom_id res chain seq x y z
N MET A 1 2.24 4.43 18.09
CA MET A 1 2.73 4.92 16.77
C MET A 1 3.30 3.74 15.99
N LEU A 2 3.62 3.90 14.70
CA LEU A 2 4.20 2.81 13.90
C LEU A 2 5.48 2.24 14.54
N LYS A 3 6.39 3.09 15.04
CA LYS A 3 7.63 2.66 15.71
C LYS A 3 7.45 1.79 16.95
N ASP A 4 6.32 1.94 17.64
CA ASP A 4 6.09 1.22 18.89
C ASP A 4 5.70 -0.24 18.60
N GLU A 5 5.04 -0.46 17.45
CA GLU A 5 4.44 -1.74 17.07
C GLU A 5 5.25 -2.50 16.01
N ILE A 6 6.06 -1.80 15.21
CA ILE A 6 6.82 -2.36 14.09
C ILE A 6 8.31 -2.26 14.37
N GLN A 7 9.00 -3.40 14.31
CA GLN A 7 10.46 -3.46 14.46
C GLN A 7 11.17 -3.56 13.11
N GLN A 8 10.61 -4.32 12.17
CA GLN A 8 11.23 -4.67 10.90
C GLN A 8 10.55 -3.96 9.73
N ALA A 9 11.36 -3.48 8.80
CA ALA A 9 10.91 -2.95 7.52
C ALA A 9 11.57 -3.75 6.38
N PHE A 10 10.75 -4.38 5.55
CA PHE A 10 11.20 -5.18 4.42
C PHE A 10 11.03 -4.39 3.13
N ILE A 11 12.12 -4.25 2.38
CA ILE A 11 12.10 -3.64 1.05
C ILE A 11 12.15 -4.75 0.01
N ILE A 12 11.20 -4.75 -0.90
CA ILE A 12 11.18 -5.65 -2.05
C ILE A 12 11.72 -4.91 -3.26
N ALA A 13 12.77 -5.44 -3.87
CA ALA A 13 13.43 -4.84 -5.03
C ALA A 13 13.82 -5.88 -6.09
N TYR A 14 13.96 -5.41 -7.33
CA TYR A 14 14.57 -6.12 -8.42
C TYR A 14 15.92 -5.46 -8.78
N ARG A 15 15.89 -4.44 -9.63
CA ARG A 15 17.07 -3.70 -10.11
C ARG A 15 17.07 -2.23 -9.69
N GLU A 16 16.05 -1.83 -8.94
CA GLU A 16 15.89 -0.46 -8.48
C GLU A 16 16.99 -0.08 -7.49
N GLU A 17 17.41 1.18 -7.56
CA GLU A 17 18.26 1.82 -6.57
C GLU A 17 17.44 2.06 -5.29
N THR A 18 17.86 1.44 -4.19
CA THR A 18 17.10 1.43 -2.92
C THR A 18 17.74 2.26 -1.81
N GLU A 19 18.98 2.74 -2.00
CA GLU A 19 19.74 3.46 -0.97
C GLU A 19 18.94 4.63 -0.34
N PRO A 20 18.25 5.51 -1.10
CA PRO A 20 17.46 6.58 -0.49
C PRO A 20 16.32 6.07 0.39
N LEU A 21 15.69 4.96 0.00
CA LEU A 21 14.59 4.34 0.75
C LEU A 21 15.12 3.63 2.00
N GLU A 22 16.20 2.86 1.87
CA GLU A 22 16.88 2.20 2.97
C GLU A 22 17.30 3.21 4.05
N GLN A 23 17.95 4.30 3.65
CA GLN A 23 18.37 5.36 4.57
C GLN A 23 17.17 6.04 5.22
N ALA A 24 16.11 6.33 4.46
CA ALA A 24 14.91 6.95 5.00
C ALA A 24 14.26 6.07 6.07
N LEU A 25 14.10 4.76 5.82
CA LEU A 25 13.50 3.83 6.79
C LEU A 25 14.41 3.55 8.00
N ALA A 26 15.73 3.48 7.79
CA ALA A 26 16.69 3.30 8.87
C ALA A 26 16.74 4.52 9.81
N ASN A 27 16.67 5.74 9.25
CA ASN A 27 16.60 6.99 10.03
C ASN A 27 15.32 7.11 10.87
N GLU A 28 14.27 6.40 10.47
CA GLU A 28 13.00 6.28 11.19
C GLU A 28 13.07 5.22 12.33
N GLY A 29 14.21 4.53 12.47
CA GLY A 29 14.50 3.59 13.56
C GLY A 29 14.17 2.14 13.28
N TRP A 30 13.77 1.79 12.05
CA TRP A 30 13.46 0.41 11.69
C TRP A 30 14.71 -0.40 11.31
N GLN A 31 14.65 -1.70 11.63
CA GLN A 31 15.62 -2.66 11.09
C GLN A 31 15.22 -2.99 9.65
N VAL A 32 16.02 -2.49 8.70
CA VAL A 32 15.73 -2.64 7.27
C VAL A 32 16.32 -3.95 6.76
N LYS A 33 15.50 -4.77 6.11
CA LYS A 33 15.94 -5.96 5.35
C LYS A 33 15.56 -5.78 3.88
N LEU A 34 16.55 -5.86 3.00
CA LEU A 34 16.37 -5.75 1.56
C LEU A 34 16.28 -7.15 0.92
N PHE A 35 15.21 -7.39 0.17
CA PHE A 35 15.00 -8.59 -0.62
C PHE A 35 15.16 -8.23 -2.10
N ARG A 36 16.36 -8.45 -2.63
CA ARG A 36 16.61 -8.39 -4.09
C ARG A 36 16.32 -9.75 -4.70
N ASN A 37 15.53 -9.76 -5.76
CA ASN A 37 15.38 -10.96 -6.57
C ASN A 37 16.21 -10.85 -7.85
N GLU A 38 16.90 -11.93 -8.21
CA GLU A 38 17.51 -12.07 -9.51
C GLU A 38 16.56 -12.88 -10.39
N ARG A 39 16.15 -12.30 -11.51
CA ARG A 39 15.38 -13.02 -12.51
C ARG A 39 16.35 -13.99 -13.17
N SER A 40 16.10 -15.30 -13.06
CA SER A 40 16.77 -16.23 -13.96
C SER A 40 16.44 -15.80 -15.40
N PRO A 41 17.45 -15.56 -16.26
CA PRO A 41 17.25 -15.12 -17.64
C PRO A 41 16.23 -15.96 -18.43
N ASP A 42 16.06 -17.22 -18.04
CA ASP A 42 15.21 -18.21 -18.70
C ASP A 42 13.74 -18.24 -18.20
N SER A 43 13.35 -17.38 -17.26
CA SER A 43 11.98 -17.40 -16.72
C SER A 43 10.98 -16.67 -17.65
N SER A 44 10.06 -17.43 -18.22
CA SER A 44 8.93 -16.98 -19.04
C SER A 44 7.79 -16.31 -18.25
N CYS A 45 8.03 -15.99 -16.97
CA CYS A 45 7.02 -15.42 -16.08
C CYS A 45 6.68 -13.97 -16.43
N ALA A 46 5.40 -13.61 -16.29
CA ALA A 46 4.96 -12.23 -16.36
C ALA A 46 5.58 -11.40 -15.23
N ALA A 47 5.80 -10.09 -15.46
CA ALA A 47 6.48 -9.27 -14.47
C ALA A 47 5.64 -9.12 -13.19
N ILE A 48 4.31 -9.03 -13.31
CA ILE A 48 3.39 -9.02 -12.17
C ILE A 48 3.45 -10.32 -11.33
N TYR A 49 3.62 -11.48 -11.97
CA TYR A 49 3.78 -12.74 -11.25
C TYR A 49 5.10 -12.77 -10.48
N CYS A 50 6.19 -12.30 -11.09
CA CYS A 50 7.47 -12.16 -10.41
C CYS A 50 7.38 -11.19 -9.22
N CYS A 51 6.63 -10.09 -9.37
CA CYS A 51 6.33 -9.17 -8.27
C CYS A 51 5.64 -9.90 -7.11
N MET A 52 4.58 -10.66 -7.39
CA MET A 52 3.88 -11.48 -6.39
C MET A 52 4.82 -12.45 -5.67
N MET A 53 5.74 -13.11 -6.39
CA MET A 53 6.70 -14.02 -5.79
C MET A 53 7.67 -13.30 -4.83
N ASN A 54 8.01 -12.04 -5.12
CA ASN A 54 8.81 -11.24 -4.19
C ASN A 54 8.03 -10.90 -2.92
N HIS A 55 6.75 -10.52 -3.06
CA HIS A 55 5.86 -10.34 -1.91
C HIS A 55 5.72 -11.62 -1.10
N ARG A 56 5.55 -12.78 -1.74
CA ARG A 56 5.47 -14.09 -1.08
C ARG A 56 6.70 -14.36 -0.20
N ARG A 57 7.91 -14.08 -0.68
CA ARG A 57 9.14 -14.25 0.11
C ARG A 57 9.16 -13.33 1.34
N ALA A 58 8.77 -12.08 1.17
CA ALA A 58 8.63 -11.14 2.28
C ALA A 58 7.54 -11.59 3.27
N TRP A 59 6.41 -12.14 2.80
CA TRP A 59 5.36 -12.71 3.65
C TRP A 59 5.84 -13.93 4.44
N VAL A 60 6.64 -14.82 3.85
CA VAL A 60 7.24 -15.95 4.56
C VAL A 60 8.09 -15.46 5.74
N GLN A 61 8.90 -14.42 5.54
CA GLN A 61 9.69 -13.82 6.61
C GLN A 61 8.80 -13.13 7.65
N ALA A 62 7.83 -12.33 7.21
CA ALA A 62 6.92 -11.60 8.11
C ALA A 62 6.04 -12.54 8.95
N ALA A 63 5.72 -13.73 8.43
CA ALA A 63 5.00 -14.77 9.16
C ALA A 63 5.83 -15.41 10.30
N ALA A 64 7.15 -15.27 10.28
CA ALA A 64 8.04 -15.74 11.33
C ALA A 64 8.38 -14.66 12.36
N GLU A 65 8.09 -13.39 12.07
CA GLU A 65 8.31 -12.28 13.01
C GLU A 65 7.27 -12.30 14.14
N PRO A 66 7.62 -11.90 15.37
CA PRO A 66 6.70 -11.87 16.51
C PRO A 66 5.76 -10.66 16.48
N ARG A 67 6.03 -9.66 15.63
CA ARG A 67 5.32 -8.39 15.54
C ARG A 67 4.93 -8.10 14.08
N PRO A 68 3.96 -7.20 13.84
CA PRO A 68 3.65 -6.74 12.50
C PRO A 68 4.88 -6.18 11.78
N THR A 69 4.95 -6.42 10.48
CA THR A 69 6.08 -6.04 9.65
C THR A 69 5.64 -5.00 8.62
N LEU A 70 6.44 -3.94 8.45
CA LEU A 70 6.29 -3.00 7.33
C LEU A 70 6.88 -3.65 6.07
N ILE A 71 6.12 -3.76 4.99
CA ILE A 71 6.62 -4.21 3.69
C ILE A 71 6.39 -3.10 2.67
N VAL A 72 7.43 -2.78 1.91
CA VAL A 72 7.40 -1.75 0.87
C VAL A 72 8.07 -2.22 -0.43
N GLU A 73 7.59 -1.72 -1.55
CA GLU A 73 8.28 -1.83 -2.84
C GLU A 73 9.41 -0.80 -2.92
N ALA A 74 10.45 -1.11 -3.70
CA ALA A 74 11.68 -0.32 -3.84
C ALA A 74 11.48 1.14 -4.26
N ASP A 75 10.37 1.42 -4.93
CA ASP A 75 10.05 2.76 -5.41
C ASP A 75 9.10 3.54 -4.51
N PHE A 76 8.76 2.99 -3.34
CA PHE A 76 8.03 3.71 -2.32
C PHE A 76 8.85 4.90 -1.83
N VAL A 77 8.18 6.05 -1.66
CA VAL A 77 8.78 7.24 -1.06
C VAL A 77 8.01 7.56 0.22
N PRO A 78 8.56 7.28 1.41
CA PRO A 78 7.90 7.58 2.67
C PRO A 78 7.81 9.10 2.89
N VAL A 79 6.89 9.52 3.75
CA VAL A 79 6.91 10.88 4.30
C VAL A 79 7.97 11.00 5.40
N VAL A 80 8.47 12.21 5.63
CA VAL A 80 9.34 12.50 6.77
C VAL A 80 8.58 12.29 8.08
N GLY A 81 9.20 11.62 9.05
CA GLY A 81 8.61 11.33 10.36
C GLY A 81 7.60 10.18 10.33
N MET A 82 7.67 9.30 9.32
CA MET A 82 6.70 8.22 9.11
C MET A 82 6.53 7.33 10.34
N SER A 83 7.60 7.03 11.06
CA SER A 83 7.59 6.18 12.26
C SER A 83 6.72 6.72 13.39
N SER A 84 6.56 8.04 13.44
CA SER A 84 5.80 8.76 14.46
C SER A 84 4.33 8.95 14.09
N LEU A 85 3.90 8.45 12.92
CA LEU A 85 2.50 8.42 12.54
C LEU A 85 1.74 7.30 13.28
N PRO A 86 0.42 7.45 13.49
CA PRO A 86 -0.36 6.43 14.18
C PRO A 86 -0.34 5.11 13.41
N LEU A 87 -0.57 3.99 14.11
CA LEU A 87 -0.80 2.71 13.43
C LEU A 87 -2.29 2.67 13.01
N PRO A 88 -2.61 2.61 11.71
CA PRO A 88 -4.00 2.65 11.22
C PRO A 88 -4.76 1.32 11.30
N MET A 89 -4.52 0.50 12.32
CA MET A 89 -5.23 -0.75 12.55
C MET A 89 -5.24 -1.14 14.03
N ASP A 90 -6.21 -1.97 14.41
CA ASP A 90 -6.37 -2.44 15.78
C ASP A 90 -5.64 -3.77 16.00
N LEU A 91 -4.48 -3.75 16.65
CA LEU A 91 -3.72 -4.97 16.93
C LEU A 91 -4.28 -5.82 18.08
N SER A 92 -5.27 -5.33 18.82
CA SER A 92 -5.88 -6.12 19.91
C SER A 92 -6.75 -7.27 19.37
N GLN A 93 -7.16 -7.20 18.09
CA GLN A 93 -8.00 -8.21 17.46
C GLN A 93 -7.14 -9.31 16.81
N PRO A 94 -7.38 -10.59 17.14
CA PRO A 94 -6.73 -11.71 16.47
C PRO A 94 -7.01 -11.76 14.96
N SER A 95 -8.14 -11.18 14.53
CA SER A 95 -8.54 -11.09 13.12
C SER A 95 -7.88 -9.95 12.35
N THR A 96 -6.96 -9.19 12.94
CA THR A 96 -6.34 -8.07 12.23
C THR A 96 -5.36 -8.57 11.17
N GLY A 97 -5.66 -8.20 9.93
CA GLY A 97 -4.95 -8.67 8.76
C GLY A 97 -3.79 -7.78 8.37
N LEU A 98 -4.07 -6.84 7.47
CA LEU A 98 -3.09 -5.86 7.01
C LEU A 98 -3.67 -4.45 7.00
N CYS A 99 -2.78 -3.47 6.94
CA CYS A 99 -3.14 -2.10 6.65
C CYS A 99 -2.32 -1.52 5.50
N TRP A 100 -3.00 -0.93 4.51
CA TRP A 100 -2.33 -0.15 3.47
C TRP A 100 -1.93 1.22 4.00
N LEU A 101 -0.62 1.51 3.92
CA LEU A 101 -0.05 2.81 4.26
C LEU A 101 0.01 3.74 3.04
N TYR A 102 0.13 3.18 1.85
CA TYR A 102 -0.16 3.83 0.57
C TYR A 102 -1.36 3.15 -0.08
N THR A 103 -2.26 3.97 -0.63
CA THR A 103 -3.52 3.50 -1.23
C THR A 103 -3.62 3.83 -2.70
N CYS A 104 -4.03 2.84 -3.48
CA CYS A 104 -4.32 2.92 -4.90
C CYS A 104 -5.72 2.36 -5.17
N ALA A 105 -6.55 3.16 -5.86
CA ALA A 105 -7.94 2.84 -6.16
C ALA A 105 -8.74 2.31 -4.95
N ALA A 106 -8.39 2.77 -3.75
CA ALA A 106 -8.94 2.27 -2.50
C ALA A 106 -10.42 2.57 -2.31
N GLN A 107 -11.01 1.79 -1.41
CA GLN A 107 -12.39 1.93 -0.96
C GLN A 107 -12.50 1.57 0.52
N VAL A 108 -13.25 2.40 1.27
CA VAL A 108 -13.66 2.10 2.64
C VAL A 108 -15.00 1.35 2.62
N TYR A 109 -15.15 0.35 3.47
CA TYR A 109 -16.42 -0.36 3.63
C TYR A 109 -17.01 -0.39 5.04
N SER A 110 -16.21 -0.12 6.09
CA SER A 110 -16.70 0.06 7.46
C SER A 110 -15.73 0.92 8.29
N LEU A 111 -16.17 1.34 9.47
CA LEU A 111 -15.28 1.81 10.53
C LEU A 111 -15.38 0.84 11.70
N SER A 112 -14.25 0.49 12.31
CA SER A 112 -14.23 -0.21 13.59
C SER A 112 -14.86 0.66 14.70
N PRO A 113 -15.23 0.08 15.86
CA PRO A 113 -15.72 0.85 17.00
C PRO A 113 -14.80 2.03 17.36
N ASP A 114 -13.48 1.77 17.41
CA ASP A 114 -12.41 2.74 17.71
C ASP A 114 -12.10 3.71 16.56
N GLY A 115 -12.77 3.58 15.41
CA GLY A 115 -12.68 4.51 14.29
C GLY A 115 -11.60 4.20 13.27
N PHE A 116 -11.01 3.00 13.28
CA PHE A 116 -10.14 2.55 12.20
C PHE A 116 -10.94 2.30 10.92
N ALA A 117 -10.43 2.74 9.78
CA ALA A 117 -11.09 2.53 8.51
C ALA A 117 -10.80 1.15 7.95
N GLU A 118 -11.83 0.31 7.92
CA GLU A 118 -11.80 -1.00 7.29
C GLU A 118 -12.08 -0.83 5.79
N GLY A 119 -11.19 -1.34 4.97
CA GLY A 119 -11.15 -1.01 3.55
C GLY A 119 -10.12 -1.83 2.78
N PHE A 120 -10.02 -1.55 1.50
CA PHE A 120 -9.00 -2.15 0.64
C PHE A 120 -8.31 -1.15 -0.26
N SER A 121 -7.14 -1.54 -0.76
CA SER A 121 -6.38 -0.90 -1.83
C SER A 121 -5.98 -1.98 -2.84
N THR A 122 -5.73 -1.56 -4.08
CA THR A 122 -5.34 -2.44 -5.20
C THR A 122 -3.85 -2.28 -5.53
N SER A 123 -3.02 -2.15 -4.50
CA SER A 123 -1.57 -1.98 -4.63
C SER A 123 -0.90 -2.40 -3.32
N LEU A 124 0.28 -3.02 -3.43
CA LEU A 124 1.11 -3.45 -2.32
C LEU A 124 2.40 -2.62 -2.17
N VAL A 125 2.44 -1.40 -2.70
CA VAL A 125 3.63 -0.54 -2.64
C VAL A 125 4.08 -0.24 -1.21
N ALA A 126 3.15 -0.07 -0.26
CA ALA A 126 3.49 0.07 1.16
C ALA A 126 2.34 -0.34 2.08
N TYR A 127 2.58 -1.30 2.95
CA TYR A 127 1.59 -1.86 3.88
C TYR A 127 2.24 -2.45 5.13
N VAL A 128 1.48 -2.54 6.20
CA VAL A 128 1.84 -3.30 7.41
C VAL A 128 1.02 -4.58 7.41
N VAL A 129 1.64 -5.71 7.73
CA VAL A 129 0.96 -7.01 7.79
C VAL A 129 1.24 -7.69 9.13
N THR A 130 0.22 -8.32 9.72
CA THR A 130 0.40 -9.16 10.90
C THR A 130 1.03 -10.51 10.52
N PRO A 131 1.74 -11.20 11.44
CA PRO A 131 2.32 -12.50 11.14
C PRO A 131 1.28 -13.54 10.68
N ALA A 132 0.07 -13.51 11.26
CA ALA A 132 -1.02 -14.41 10.90
C ALA A 132 -1.52 -14.16 9.45
N ALA A 133 -1.73 -12.90 9.08
CA ALA A 133 -2.14 -12.56 7.73
C ALA A 133 -1.03 -12.79 6.70
N ALA A 134 0.23 -12.54 7.04
CA ALA A 134 1.36 -12.86 6.18
C ALA A 134 1.41 -14.37 5.86
N ARG A 135 1.20 -15.22 6.88
CA ARG A 135 1.10 -16.68 6.69
C ARG A 135 -0.07 -17.06 5.77
N CYS A 136 -1.22 -16.40 5.94
CA CYS A 136 -2.38 -16.58 5.09
C CYS A 136 -2.08 -16.19 3.63
N LEU A 137 -1.43 -15.05 3.41
CA LEU A 137 -1.10 -14.52 2.08
C LEU A 137 -0.11 -15.40 1.31
N CYS A 138 0.73 -16.19 1.99
CA CYS A 138 1.52 -17.21 1.30
C CYS A 138 0.63 -18.16 0.47
N GLY A 139 -0.54 -18.54 1.00
CA GLY A 139 -1.53 -19.35 0.28
C GLY A 139 -2.20 -18.63 -0.89
N LEU A 140 -2.31 -17.29 -0.87
CA LEU A 140 -2.79 -16.54 -2.03
C LEU A 140 -1.85 -16.73 -3.23
N ALA A 141 -0.55 -16.67 -2.99
CA ALA A 141 0.43 -16.86 -4.06
C ALA A 141 0.37 -18.28 -4.64
N ASP A 142 0.16 -19.28 -3.80
CA ASP A 142 -0.01 -20.67 -4.22
C ASP A 142 -1.31 -20.82 -5.03
N TRP A 143 -2.43 -20.24 -4.55
CA TRP A 143 -3.71 -20.22 -5.27
C TRP A 143 -3.60 -19.54 -6.64
N VAL A 144 -2.94 -18.39 -6.75
CA VAL A 144 -2.74 -17.70 -8.04
C VAL A 144 -1.92 -18.57 -8.98
N HIS A 145 -0.85 -19.21 -8.50
CA HIS A 145 -0.04 -20.10 -9.33
C HIS A 145 -0.87 -21.27 -9.88
N GLU A 146 -1.67 -21.92 -9.03
CA GLU A 146 -2.51 -23.06 -9.41
C GLU A 146 -3.60 -22.68 -10.42
N HIS A 147 -4.23 -21.50 -10.28
CA HIS A 147 -5.40 -21.12 -11.08
C HIS A 147 -5.08 -20.26 -12.31
N HIS A 148 -3.95 -19.53 -12.27
CA HIS A 148 -3.57 -18.57 -13.30
C HIS A 148 -2.15 -18.79 -13.84
N GLY A 149 -1.40 -19.76 -13.30
CA GLY A 149 -0.04 -20.07 -13.71
C GLY A 149 0.93 -18.91 -13.45
N THR A 150 1.91 -18.76 -14.34
CA THR A 150 2.93 -17.69 -14.27
C THR A 150 2.62 -16.50 -15.17
N GLY A 151 1.39 -16.43 -15.70
CA GLY A 151 0.93 -15.40 -16.62
C GLY A 151 0.52 -14.10 -15.92
N TYR A 152 -0.02 -13.16 -16.70
CA TYR A 152 -0.53 -11.91 -16.15
C TYR A 152 -1.82 -12.15 -15.34
N PHE A 153 -1.75 -11.91 -14.03
CA PHE A 153 -2.91 -11.88 -13.15
C PHE A 153 -2.75 -10.76 -12.12
N ASN A 154 -3.78 -9.92 -11.97
CA ASN A 154 -3.76 -8.78 -11.07
C ASN A 154 -4.02 -9.20 -9.61
N PHE A 155 -3.06 -9.91 -9.02
CA PHE A 155 -3.17 -10.50 -7.68
C PHE A 155 -3.40 -9.45 -6.59
N ASP A 156 -2.87 -8.23 -6.73
CA ASP A 156 -3.04 -7.12 -5.77
C ASP A 156 -4.51 -6.83 -5.49
N SER A 157 -5.38 -7.01 -6.47
CA SER A 157 -6.82 -6.77 -6.34
C SER A 157 -7.56 -7.89 -5.59
N GLU A 158 -6.96 -9.07 -5.48
CA GLU A 158 -7.53 -10.21 -4.74
C GLU A 158 -7.09 -10.25 -3.27
N VAL A 159 -6.04 -9.53 -2.88
CA VAL A 159 -5.48 -9.53 -1.51
C VAL A 159 -6.56 -9.33 -0.44
N ASP A 160 -7.38 -8.29 -0.55
CA ASP A 160 -8.43 -8.02 0.43
C ASP A 160 -9.47 -9.13 0.49
N LYS A 161 -9.94 -9.58 -0.68
CA LYS A 161 -10.97 -10.61 -0.79
C LYS A 161 -10.48 -11.92 -0.21
N TYR A 162 -9.24 -12.30 -0.51
CA TYR A 162 -8.60 -13.50 0.01
C TYR A 162 -8.45 -13.44 1.53
N LEU A 163 -7.94 -12.33 2.08
CA LEU A 163 -7.82 -12.18 3.54
C LEU A 163 -9.18 -12.21 4.25
N ARG A 164 -10.18 -11.51 3.71
CA ARG A 164 -11.54 -11.52 4.28
C ARG A 164 -12.20 -12.88 4.22
N SER A 165 -11.99 -13.67 3.17
CA SER A 165 -12.52 -15.05 3.12
C SER A 165 -11.90 -15.97 4.17
N HIS A 166 -10.74 -15.59 4.72
CA HIS A 166 -10.06 -16.29 5.81
C HIS A 166 -10.29 -15.60 7.18
N GLY A 167 -11.28 -14.71 7.27
CA GLY A 167 -11.70 -14.09 8.53
C GLY A 167 -10.88 -12.87 8.97
N PHE A 168 -9.95 -12.38 8.15
CA PHE A 168 -9.16 -11.20 8.48
C PHE A 168 -9.90 -9.90 8.15
N LYS A 169 -9.62 -8.86 8.93
CA LYS A 169 -10.02 -7.48 8.70
C LYS A 169 -8.84 -6.69 8.16
N ASN A 170 -9.08 -5.92 7.10
CA ASN A 170 -8.04 -5.10 6.48
C ASN A 170 -8.39 -3.62 6.61
N TYR A 171 -7.35 -2.80 6.70
CA TYR A 171 -7.49 -1.40 7.05
C TYR A 171 -6.81 -0.50 6.02
N ILE A 172 -7.20 0.77 5.97
CA ILE A 172 -6.48 1.79 5.22
C ILE A 172 -6.13 2.98 6.12
N SER A 173 -4.98 3.60 5.85
CA SER A 173 -4.54 4.79 6.56
C SER A 173 -5.44 6.01 6.31
N PHE A 174 -5.62 6.88 7.31
CA PHE A 174 -6.38 8.13 7.17
C PHE A 174 -5.77 9.10 6.16
N ARG A 175 -4.44 9.08 6.01
CA ARG A 175 -3.69 9.71 4.91
C ARG A 175 -2.59 8.76 4.48
N ASN A 176 -2.13 8.86 3.23
CA ASN A 176 -1.03 8.02 2.77
C ASN A 176 0.27 8.42 3.48
N TYR A 177 1.03 7.44 3.96
CA TYR A 177 2.30 7.65 4.68
C TYR A 177 3.51 7.71 3.73
N GLY A 178 3.22 7.82 2.45
CA GLY A 178 4.17 7.97 1.37
C GLY A 178 3.45 7.79 0.05
N GLU A 179 4.19 7.65 -1.03
CA GLU A 179 3.61 7.34 -2.33
C GLU A 179 4.49 6.43 -3.19
N HIS A 180 3.86 5.81 -4.17
CA HIS A 180 4.56 5.14 -5.27
C HIS A 180 5.35 6.19 -6.07
N GLY A 181 6.67 6.12 -6.00
CA GLY A 181 7.61 7.06 -6.61
C GLY A 181 8.12 6.65 -7.99
N GLY A 182 7.91 5.40 -8.39
CA GLY A 182 8.38 4.85 -9.65
C GLY A 182 7.66 5.35 -10.89
N ILE A 183 8.20 5.00 -12.06
CA ILE A 183 7.59 5.31 -13.35
C ILE A 183 6.53 4.22 -13.65
N PRO A 184 5.33 4.59 -14.12
CA PRO A 184 4.28 3.63 -14.50
C PRO A 184 4.79 2.45 -15.33
N ASN A 185 4.52 1.22 -14.89
CA ASN A 185 4.84 0.02 -15.67
C ASN A 185 4.01 0.00 -16.98
N PRO A 186 4.66 -0.07 -18.16
CA PRO A 186 3.98 -0.17 -19.44
C PRO A 186 3.02 -1.37 -19.56
N GLU A 187 3.31 -2.49 -18.87
CA GLU A 187 2.50 -3.71 -18.86
C GLU A 187 1.05 -3.43 -18.41
N HIS A 188 0.86 -2.58 -17.41
CA HIS A 188 -0.49 -2.20 -16.95
C HIS A 188 -1.32 -1.55 -18.05
N ARG A 189 -0.71 -0.70 -18.90
CA ARG A 189 -1.43 -0.06 -20.01
C ARG A 189 -1.80 -1.07 -21.09
N GLN A 190 -0.94 -2.05 -21.35
CA GLN A 190 -1.20 -3.12 -22.32
C GLN A 190 -2.41 -3.97 -21.90
N HIS A 191 -2.64 -4.09 -20.59
CA HIS A 191 -3.79 -4.80 -20.01
C HIS A 191 -4.94 -3.87 -19.56
N GLY A 192 -5.02 -2.64 -20.07
CA GLY A 192 -6.16 -1.73 -19.86
C GLY A 192 -6.25 -1.10 -18.45
N ILE A 193 -5.21 -1.23 -17.63
CA ILE A 193 -5.11 -0.61 -16.31
C ILE A 193 -4.50 0.78 -16.43
N SER A 194 -5.03 1.73 -15.66
CA SER A 194 -4.48 3.09 -15.60
C SER A 194 -3.02 3.05 -15.14
N GLY A 195 -2.14 3.78 -15.83
CA GLY A 195 -0.71 3.75 -15.45
C GLY A 195 -0.36 4.65 -14.26
N ILE A 196 -1.20 5.62 -13.88
CA ILE A 196 -0.80 6.66 -12.92
C ILE A 196 -1.62 6.56 -11.64
N HIS A 197 -0.94 6.13 -10.58
CA HIS A 197 -1.46 6.01 -9.23
C HIS A 197 -0.51 6.70 -8.26
N ARG A 198 -0.90 7.89 -7.78
CA ARG A 198 -0.15 8.70 -6.82
C ARG A 198 -1.05 8.98 -5.64
N ALA A 199 -0.45 9.18 -4.46
CA ALA A 199 -1.20 9.41 -3.24
C ALA A 199 -2.06 10.67 -3.38
N ASP A 200 -3.35 10.58 -3.11
CA ASP A 200 -4.24 11.74 -3.13
C ASP A 200 -3.89 12.74 -2.02
N VAL A 201 -3.77 12.24 -0.79
CA VAL A 201 -3.44 13.02 0.41
C VAL A 201 -2.29 12.35 1.13
N LEU A 202 -1.17 13.07 1.28
CA LEU A 202 -0.03 12.63 2.06
C LEU A 202 -0.17 13.08 3.53
N ALA A 203 0.36 12.29 4.45
CA ALA A 203 0.46 12.63 5.86
C ALA A 203 1.50 13.74 6.13
N GLY A 204 2.49 13.89 5.25
CA GLY A 204 3.58 14.86 5.37
C GLY A 204 4.34 15.05 4.05
N PRO A 205 5.45 15.81 4.06
CA PRO A 205 6.34 15.92 2.91
C PRO A 205 7.08 14.60 2.66
N LEU A 206 7.37 14.28 1.41
CA LEU A 206 8.18 13.11 1.05
C LEU A 206 9.62 13.25 1.53
N ALA A 207 10.22 12.15 1.98
CA ALA A 207 11.58 12.10 2.51
C ALA A 207 12.65 12.38 1.44
N PHE A 208 12.39 12.01 0.18
CA PHE A 208 13.27 12.27 -0.95
C PHE A 208 12.48 12.48 -2.24
N ARG A 209 13.18 12.90 -3.30
CA ARG A 209 12.57 13.19 -4.58
C ARG A 209 12.15 11.87 -5.28
N PRO A 210 10.87 11.70 -5.66
CA PRO A 210 10.42 10.51 -6.37
C PRO A 210 10.96 10.49 -7.81
N LEU A 211 11.21 9.29 -8.35
CA LEU A 211 11.77 9.10 -9.70
C LEU A 211 10.90 9.75 -10.78
N TYR A 212 9.57 9.70 -10.63
CA TYR A 212 8.64 10.30 -11.59
C TYR A 212 8.81 11.82 -11.75
N ALA A 213 9.41 12.51 -10.75
CA ALA A 213 9.66 13.95 -10.83
C ALA A 213 10.78 14.26 -11.83
N GLY A 214 11.64 13.29 -12.15
CA GLY A 214 12.79 13.43 -13.04
C GLY A 214 13.96 14.18 -12.41
N THR A 215 15.08 14.21 -13.14
CA THR A 215 16.36 14.79 -12.70
C THR A 215 16.66 16.17 -13.27
N GLY A 216 15.94 16.60 -14.32
CA GLY A 216 16.20 17.87 -15.02
C GLY A 216 15.66 19.12 -14.31
N HIS A 217 15.99 20.30 -14.84
CA HIS A 217 15.65 21.61 -14.25
C HIS A 217 14.16 21.82 -13.94
N GLN A 218 13.26 21.16 -14.66
CA GLN A 218 11.81 21.28 -14.50
C GLN A 218 11.19 20.34 -13.45
N TRP A 219 12.01 19.59 -12.69
CA TRP A 219 11.51 18.56 -11.78
C TRP A 219 10.48 19.08 -10.77
N ARG A 220 10.66 20.31 -10.27
CA ARG A 220 9.74 20.93 -9.29
C ARG A 220 8.35 21.14 -9.89
N SER A 221 8.27 21.73 -11.09
CA SER A 221 7.01 21.99 -11.79
C SER A 221 6.30 20.68 -12.13
N ARG A 222 7.04 19.67 -12.60
CA ARG A 222 6.50 18.33 -12.87
C ARG A 222 5.95 17.68 -11.61
N TYR A 223 6.71 17.73 -10.51
CA TYR A 223 6.28 17.19 -9.22
C TYR A 223 4.99 17.86 -8.74
N LEU A 224 4.93 19.20 -8.73
CA LEU A 224 3.76 19.95 -8.30
C LEU A 224 2.52 19.64 -9.15
N TRP A 225 2.67 19.56 -10.47
CA TRP A 225 1.58 19.18 -11.37
C TRP A 225 1.05 17.78 -11.10
N ILE A 226 1.94 16.80 -10.88
CA ILE A 226 1.55 15.43 -10.56
C ILE A 226 0.83 15.37 -9.21
N ARG A 227 1.34 16.06 -8.18
CA ARG A 227 0.69 16.14 -6.86
C ARG A 227 -0.70 16.79 -6.95
N LEU A 228 -0.86 17.87 -7.73
CA LEU A 228 -2.15 18.51 -7.95
C LEU A 228 -3.15 17.57 -8.62
N ASN A 229 -2.73 16.88 -9.69
CA ASN A 229 -3.57 15.89 -10.37
C ASN A 229 -3.98 14.73 -9.45
N ALA A 230 -3.06 14.21 -8.65
CA ALA A 230 -3.33 13.16 -7.68
C ALA A 230 -4.39 13.61 -6.65
N ARG A 231 -4.26 14.86 -6.17
CA ARG A 231 -5.20 15.47 -5.24
C ARG A 231 -6.60 15.65 -5.85
N LEU A 232 -6.69 16.18 -7.07
CA LEU A 232 -7.96 16.32 -7.78
C LEU A 232 -8.61 14.96 -8.06
N LYS A 233 -7.82 13.95 -8.43
CA LYS A 233 -8.30 12.57 -8.62
C LYS A 233 -8.86 11.98 -7.33
N GLY A 234 -8.25 12.23 -6.18
CA GLY A 234 -8.76 11.81 -4.88
C GLY A 234 -10.12 12.41 -4.54
N ILE A 235 -10.25 13.74 -4.70
CA ILE A 235 -11.53 14.45 -4.51
C ILE A 235 -12.59 13.91 -5.48
N GLY A 236 -12.26 13.76 -6.77
CA GLY A 236 -13.16 13.20 -7.76
C GLY A 236 -13.60 11.77 -7.42
N ARG A 237 -12.70 10.91 -6.91
CA ARG A 237 -13.07 9.56 -6.46
C ARG A 237 -14.03 9.57 -5.28
N LEU A 238 -13.91 10.53 -4.35
CA LEU A 238 -14.87 10.68 -3.26
C LEU A 238 -16.24 11.11 -3.80
N LEU A 239 -16.30 12.17 -4.62
CA LEU A 239 -17.54 12.72 -5.18
C LEU A 239 -18.27 11.70 -6.07
N LEU A 240 -17.54 10.90 -6.85
CA LEU A 240 -18.10 9.84 -7.69
C LEU A 240 -18.46 8.57 -6.92
N GLY A 241 -18.34 8.55 -5.59
CA GLY A 241 -18.63 7.38 -4.76
C GLY A 241 -17.70 6.19 -5.02
N ARG A 242 -16.51 6.42 -5.59
CA ARG A 242 -15.51 5.37 -5.87
C ARG A 242 -14.64 5.05 -4.65
N PHE A 243 -14.47 6.01 -3.74
CA PHE A 243 -13.78 5.80 -2.46
C PHE A 243 -14.75 5.33 -1.34
N LEU A 244 -15.96 5.88 -1.33
CA LEU A 244 -17.03 5.49 -0.41
C LEU A 244 -18.30 5.23 -1.24
N ARG A 245 -18.63 3.96 -1.47
CA ARG A 245 -19.77 3.60 -2.32
C ARG A 245 -21.09 3.94 -1.63
N PRO A 246 -22.05 4.60 -2.30
CA PRO A 246 -23.37 4.86 -1.72
C PRO A 246 -24.09 3.60 -1.25
N LYS A 247 -23.94 2.48 -1.98
CA LYS A 247 -24.51 1.18 -1.59
C LYS A 247 -23.94 0.65 -0.28
N ILE A 248 -22.67 0.90 0.00
CA ILE A 248 -22.01 0.49 1.24
C ILE A 248 -22.43 1.42 2.38
N LEU A 249 -22.42 2.73 2.12
CA LEU A 249 -22.83 3.73 3.10
C LEU A 249 -24.26 3.47 3.61
N ARG A 250 -25.21 3.14 2.73
CA ARG A 250 -26.60 2.82 3.10
C ARG A 250 -26.75 1.58 3.99
N LYS A 251 -25.78 0.66 3.96
CA LYS A 251 -25.80 -0.59 4.72
C LYS A 251 -24.91 -0.55 5.97
N ALA A 252 -24.16 0.54 6.15
CA ALA A 252 -23.24 0.68 7.27
C ALA A 252 -24.00 0.84 8.59
N SER A 253 -23.42 0.31 9.67
CA SER A 253 -23.91 0.53 11.04
C SER A 253 -23.76 2.00 11.48
N ALA A 254 -22.75 2.71 10.97
CA ALA A 254 -22.45 4.10 11.32
C ALA A 254 -22.20 4.97 10.07
N PRO A 255 -23.22 5.21 9.22
CA PRO A 255 -23.05 5.90 7.94
C PRO A 255 -22.55 7.35 8.09
N GLY A 256 -23.05 8.08 9.09
CA GLY A 256 -22.61 9.45 9.35
C GLY A 256 -21.12 9.53 9.66
N ARG A 257 -20.61 8.64 10.53
CA ARG A 257 -19.18 8.56 10.88
C ARG A 257 -18.32 8.23 9.66
N MET A 258 -18.75 7.28 8.82
CA MET A 258 -18.03 6.92 7.58
C MET A 258 -17.93 8.09 6.60
N LEU A 259 -19.05 8.80 6.39
CA LEU A 259 -19.06 9.97 5.50
C LEU A 259 -18.18 11.08 6.06
N GLN A 260 -18.29 11.38 7.36
CA GLN A 260 -17.46 12.35 8.04
C GLN A 260 -15.98 12.00 7.91
N TRP A 261 -15.60 10.74 8.13
CA TRP A 261 -14.22 10.27 7.99
C TRP A 261 -13.69 10.49 6.57
N ALA A 262 -14.49 10.12 5.56
CA ALA A 262 -14.09 10.25 4.15
C ALA A 262 -13.94 11.72 3.70
N ILE A 263 -14.82 12.60 4.17
CA ILE A 263 -14.73 14.05 3.92
C ILE A 263 -13.55 14.65 4.69
N ALA A 264 -13.40 14.30 5.97
CA ALA A 264 -12.34 14.78 6.84
C ALA A 264 -10.95 14.43 6.28
N ARG A 265 -10.78 13.22 5.71
CA ARG A 265 -9.56 12.82 5.01
C ARG A 265 -9.15 13.83 3.94
N GLN A 266 -10.12 14.38 3.21
CA GLN A 266 -9.83 15.36 2.16
C GLN A 266 -9.65 16.76 2.74
N LEU A 267 -10.41 17.20 3.74
CA LEU A 267 -10.47 18.61 4.14
C LEU A 267 -9.51 18.99 5.27
N ILE A 268 -9.27 18.10 6.22
CA ILE A 268 -8.42 18.42 7.37
C ILE A 268 -6.99 18.66 6.88
N ARG A 269 -6.28 19.65 7.44
CA ARG A 269 -4.91 19.99 7.04
C ARG A 269 -3.83 19.27 7.84
N ARG A 270 -4.08 18.89 9.10
CA ARG A 270 -3.11 18.19 9.97
C ARG A 270 -3.64 16.84 10.47
N LEU A 271 -2.74 15.87 10.58
CA LEU A 271 -2.92 14.67 11.40
C LEU A 271 -2.39 14.97 12.80
#